data_AF-A0A562I3N6-F1
#
_entry.id   AF-A0A562I3N6-F1
#
_cell.length_a   1.000
_cell.length_b   1.000
_cell.length_c   1.000
_cell.angle_alpha   90.00
_cell.angle_beta   90.00
_cell.angle_gamma   90.00
#
_symmetry.space_group_name_H-M   'P 1'
#
loop_
_entity.id
_entity.type
_entity.pdbx_description
1 polymer ?
#
loop_
_entity_poly.entity_id
_entity_poly.type
_entity_poly.pdbx_seq_one_letter_code
_entity_poly.pdbx_strand_id
1 'polypeptide(L)' 'MTGQDWTLVGAPNARDLGGMVGADGRRVRAGRLIRTPALAG' A
#
# COMPACT_ATOMS: atom_id res chain seq x y z
N MET A 1 13.21 -7.15 3.73
CA MET A 1 12.57 -6.71 2.47
C MET A 1 11.87 -5.39 2.73
N THR A 2 12.59 -4.29 2.59
CA THR A 2 11.99 -2.95 2.47
C THR A 2 11.33 -2.90 1.10
N GLY A 3 10.02 -2.63 1.05
CA GLY A 3 9.17 -2.42 -0.15
C GLY A 3 9.68 -2.98 -1.47
N GLN A 4 9.06 -4.03 -2.00
CA GLN A 4 9.30 -4.46 -3.38
C GLN A 4 9.08 -3.26 -4.33
N ASP A 5 10.04 -3.01 -5.23
CA ASP A 5 9.96 -1.99 -6.28
C ASP A 5 8.96 -2.43 -7.36
N TRP A 6 7.68 -2.23 -7.10
CA TRP A 6 6.62 -2.46 -8.07
C TRP A 6 5.79 -1.18 -8.24
N THR A 7 5.16 -1.06 -9.40
CA THR A 7 4.23 0.04 -9.71
C THR A 7 2.92 -0.59 -10.17
N LEU A 8 1.78 -0.05 -9.69
CA LEU A 8 0.47 -0.46 -10.20
C LEU A 8 0.12 0.40 -11.43
N VAL A 9 0.13 -0.24 -12.59
CA VAL A 9 -0.20 0.42 -13.87
C VAL A 9 -1.64 0.92 -13.84
N GLY A 10 -1.87 2.15 -14.29
CA GLY A 10 -3.19 2.79 -14.29
C GLY A 10 -3.60 3.41 -12.94
N ALA A 11 -2.79 3.26 -11.89
CA ALA A 11 -3.08 3.78 -10.56
C ALA A 11 -1.92 4.68 -10.06
N PRO A 12 -1.75 5.89 -10.65
CA PRO A 12 -0.73 6.82 -10.17
C PRO A 12 -1.00 7.14 -8.70
N ASN A 13 0.03 7.02 -7.85
CA ASN A 13 -0.03 7.10 -6.38
C ASN A 13 -0.47 5.84 -5.62
N ALA A 14 -0.46 4.67 -6.26
CA ALA A 14 -0.49 3.41 -5.55
C ALA A 14 0.72 3.29 -4.59
N ARG A 15 0.47 2.88 -3.34
CA ARG A 15 1.54 2.66 -2.35
C ARG A 15 1.18 1.60 -1.32
N ASP A 16 2.19 0.85 -0.87
CA ASP A 16 2.09 -0.02 0.30
C ASP A 16 2.01 0.83 1.59
N LEU A 17 1.10 0.48 2.49
CA LEU A 17 0.96 1.09 3.82
C LEU A 17 1.71 0.30 4.90
N GLY A 18 2.48 -0.71 4.51
CA GLY A 18 3.39 -1.44 5.37
C GLY A 18 4.20 -0.53 6.29
N GLY A 19 4.18 -0.82 7.58
CA GLY A 19 4.88 -0.05 8.59
C GLY A 19 4.12 1.14 9.17
N MET A 20 2.95 1.51 8.63
CA MET A 20 2.06 2.49 9.25
C MET A 20 1.31 1.89 10.44
N VAL A 21 0.85 2.74 11.37
CA VAL A 21 0.03 2.34 12.54
C VAL A 21 -1.44 2.56 12.22
N GLY A 22 -2.25 1.52 12.39
CA GLY A 22 -3.70 1.56 12.20
C GLY A 22 -4.43 2.19 13.38
N ALA A 23 -5.74 2.40 13.23
CA ALA A 23 -6.58 2.99 14.27
C ALA A 23 -6.66 2.16 15.57
N ASP A 24 -6.39 0.86 15.48
CA ASP A 24 -6.31 -0.06 16.63
C ASP A 24 -4.92 -0.08 17.29
N GLY A 25 -4.02 0.81 16.88
CA GLY A 25 -2.63 0.88 17.36
C GLY A 25 -1.71 -0.21 16.80
N ARG A 26 -2.21 -1.12 15.94
CA ARG A 26 -1.38 -2.18 15.37
C ARG A 26 -0.66 -1.73 14.11
N ARG A 27 0.55 -2.25 13.88
CA ARG A 27 1.36 -1.95 12.70
C ARG A 27 0.92 -2.79 11.51
N VAL A 28 0.73 -2.16 10.35
CA VAL A 28 0.43 -2.84 9.09
C VAL A 28 1.65 -3.64 8.64
N ARG A 29 1.46 -4.92 8.33
CA ARG A 29 2.51 -5.78 7.76
C ARG A 29 2.78 -5.36 6.31
N ALA A 30 4.04 -5.29 5.91
CA ALA A 30 4.43 -4.99 4.53
C ALA A 30 3.75 -5.92 3.52
N GLY A 31 3.32 -5.37 2.40
CA GLY A 31 2.63 -6.09 1.32
C GLY A 31 1.20 -6.51 1.62
N ARG A 32 0.62 -6.12 2.77
CA ARG A 32 -0.74 -6.54 3.17
C ARG A 32 -1.83 -5.54 2.80
N LEU A 33 -1.49 -4.27 2.69
CA LEU A 33 -2.46 -3.22 2.41
C LEU A 33 -1.88 -2.19 1.45
N ILE A 34 -2.53 -2.06 0.30
CA ILE A 34 -2.17 -1.14 -0.76
C ILE A 34 -3.24 -0.06 -0.82
N ARG A 35 -2.85 1.21 -0.78
CA ARG A 35 -3.76 2.32 -1.06
C ARG A 35 -3.57 2.74 -2.52
N THR A 36 -4.66 2.86 -3.26
CA THR A 36 -4.67 3.30 -4.65
C THR A 36 -5.69 4.42 -4.85
N PRO A 37 -5.57 5.25 -5.91
CA PRO A 37 -6.72 5.96 -6.44
C PRO A 37 -7.77 4.97 -6.97
N ALA A 38 -8.91 5.49 -7.46
CA ALA A 38 -9.89 4.68 -8.16
C ALA A 38 -9.24 3.94 -9.33
N LEU A 39 -9.52 2.65 -9.44
CA LEU A 39 -9.12 1.84 -10.59
C LEU A 39 -10.20 1.98 -11.64
N ALA A 40 -9.84 2.47 -12.81
CA ALA A 40 -10.71 2.34 -13.98
C ALA A 40 -10.68 0.87 -14.39
N GLY A 41 -11.85 0.23 -14.42
CA GLY A 41 -12.07 -1.08 -15.01
C GLY A 41 -12.52 -0.95 -16.45
#